data_AF-A0A7C5ZL07-F1
#
_entry.id   AF-A0A7C5ZL07-F1
#
_cell.length_a   1.000
_cell.length_b   1.000
_cell.length_c   1.000
_cell.angle_alpha   90.00
_cell.angle_beta   90.00
_cell.angle_gamma   90.00
#
_symmetry.space_group_name_H-M   'P 1'
#
loop_
_entity.id
_entity.type
_entity.pdbx_description
1 polymer ?
#
loop_
_entity_poly.entity_id
_entity_poly.type
_entity_poly.pdbx_seq_one_letter_code
_entity_poly.pdbx_strand_id
1 'polypeptide(L)'
;MCPAGTSPAPARSTTRTSSPTWPRRATTPTSGSSTSSRARRIRSRGCRGPTAAAGSPPASSRQLRLWRGRQMEATARPVAEAALCAVWRSQRYDRADLRLTTGAQLEVIYPGCRQRTGGPDFAGAILTAAGLLASGDVEVHVRSSDWKRHGHSLDRRYDHVVLHVFLTDDAAEPPRRSDGVALPQLCLGGRLPSGWDTVPTEVSTEACRRRVDSVSDAALLGRLDALGDARLQARADEIAGEIELEGADQVCHRRLLEALGYAHNRRPFRRLADAVPYQVVDSTAAHLRGAERALALEALLMGAAGLMPSQRASGRHAATASESWDDASYVE
;
A
#
# COMPACT_ATOMS: atom_id res chain seq x y z
N MET A 1 28.38 -46.92 54.96
CA MET A 1 27.07 -47.33 54.43
C MET A 1 26.15 -46.12 54.42
N CYS A 2 25.54 -45.88 53.26
CA CYS A 2 24.50 -44.89 52.91
C CYS A 2 24.87 -43.39 52.79
N PRO A 3 24.36 -42.70 51.74
CA PRO A 3 25.11 -41.67 51.02
C PRO A 3 24.40 -40.31 50.88
N ALA A 4 25.12 -39.40 50.22
CA ALA A 4 24.84 -37.99 49.94
C ALA A 4 23.59 -37.72 49.06
N GLY A 5 23.06 -36.50 49.23
CA GLY A 5 21.87 -35.98 48.58
C GLY A 5 22.01 -35.72 47.07
N THR A 6 20.87 -35.75 46.39
CA THR A 6 20.73 -35.49 44.95
C THR A 6 19.79 -34.29 44.76
N SER A 7 20.28 -33.22 44.14
CA SER A 7 19.45 -32.16 43.54
C SER A 7 19.22 -32.48 42.06
N PRO A 8 18.01 -32.28 41.50
CA PRO A 8 17.77 -32.44 40.08
C PRO A 8 18.16 -31.19 39.28
N ALA A 9 18.74 -31.42 38.10
CA ALA A 9 19.09 -30.42 37.10
C ALA A 9 17.84 -29.88 36.36
N PRO A 10 17.86 -28.63 35.84
CA PRO A 10 16.75 -28.10 35.05
C PRO A 10 16.77 -28.61 33.61
N ALA A 11 15.57 -28.94 33.12
CA ALA A 11 15.29 -29.38 31.76
C ALA A 11 15.57 -28.26 30.74
N ARG A 12 16.34 -28.58 29.70
CA ARG A 12 16.49 -27.75 28.49
C ARG A 12 15.23 -27.90 27.63
N SER A 13 14.42 -26.85 27.53
CA SER A 13 13.37 -26.74 26.51
C SER A 13 13.98 -26.19 25.22
N THR A 14 14.06 -27.02 24.19
CA THR A 14 14.36 -26.60 22.83
C THR A 14 13.10 -26.00 22.20
N THR A 15 13.01 -24.68 22.13
CA THR A 15 11.98 -23.99 21.34
C THR A 15 12.32 -24.07 19.86
N ARG A 16 11.52 -24.86 19.14
CA ARG A 16 11.54 -25.01 17.68
C ARG A 16 11.02 -23.71 17.05
N THR A 17 11.89 -22.93 16.44
CA THR A 17 11.52 -21.73 15.67
C THR A 17 10.85 -22.18 14.37
N SER A 18 9.55 -21.97 14.26
CA SER A 18 8.78 -22.21 13.02
C SER A 18 8.99 -21.06 12.04
N SER A 19 9.57 -21.36 10.89
CA SER A 19 9.70 -20.43 9.75
C SER A 19 8.33 -20.13 9.12
N PRO A 20 8.09 -18.93 8.57
CA PRO A 20 6.86 -18.62 7.85
C PRO A 20 6.78 -19.41 6.54
N THR A 21 5.65 -20.06 6.31
CA THR A 21 5.32 -20.74 5.05
C THR A 21 4.77 -19.76 4.03
N TRP A 22 5.41 -19.72 2.86
CA TRP A 22 5.05 -18.90 1.71
C TRP A 22 4.46 -19.76 0.57
N PRO A 23 3.46 -19.28 -0.17
CA PRO A 23 2.94 -19.98 -1.35
C PRO A 23 3.95 -19.90 -2.52
N ARG A 24 4.23 -21.04 -3.15
CA ARG A 24 5.21 -21.18 -4.24
C ARG A 24 4.57 -20.96 -5.62
N ARG A 25 5.27 -20.28 -6.52
CA ARG A 25 5.11 -20.43 -7.98
C ARG A 25 6.48 -20.44 -8.65
N ALA A 26 6.72 -21.44 -9.52
CA ALA A 26 8.01 -21.70 -10.15
C ALA A 26 8.15 -20.98 -11.50
N THR A 27 9.33 -20.46 -11.80
CA THR A 27 9.74 -20.04 -13.15
C THR A 27 11.18 -20.45 -13.45
N THR A 28 11.38 -20.99 -14.65
CA THR A 28 12.65 -21.43 -15.25
C THR A 28 13.38 -20.26 -15.95
N PRO A 29 14.73 -20.23 -15.97
CA PRO A 29 15.50 -19.12 -16.53
C PRO A 29 15.93 -19.36 -17.98
N THR A 30 16.08 -18.28 -18.75
CA THR A 30 16.84 -18.28 -20.01
C THR A 30 17.76 -17.06 -20.10
N SER A 31 18.86 -17.29 -20.81
CA SER A 31 20.21 -16.71 -20.68
C SER A 31 20.58 -15.64 -21.71
N GLY A 32 21.59 -14.83 -21.39
CA GLY A 32 22.53 -14.14 -22.31
C GLY A 32 22.00 -12.83 -22.92
N SER A 33 22.79 -11.80 -23.23
CA SER A 33 24.24 -11.68 -23.41
C SER A 33 24.67 -10.19 -23.36
N SER A 34 25.97 -9.98 -23.18
CA SER A 34 26.69 -8.71 -23.01
C SER A 34 26.90 -7.90 -24.28
N THR A 35 27.00 -6.57 -24.17
CA THR A 35 28.04 -5.81 -24.92
C THR A 35 28.40 -4.49 -24.26
N SER A 36 29.71 -4.18 -24.30
CA SER A 36 30.35 -3.00 -23.73
C SER A 36 30.46 -1.86 -24.75
N SER A 37 30.49 -0.60 -24.30
CA SER A 37 31.30 0.42 -24.97
C SER A 37 31.65 1.62 -24.09
N ARG A 38 32.89 2.06 -24.29
CA ARG A 38 33.73 3.01 -23.56
C ARG A 38 33.25 4.47 -23.52
N ALA A 39 33.78 5.13 -22.49
CA ALA A 39 33.78 6.54 -22.15
C ALA A 39 34.35 7.50 -23.22
N ARG A 40 33.97 8.79 -23.10
CA ARG A 40 34.85 9.91 -23.46
C ARG A 40 34.65 11.10 -22.49
N ARG A 41 35.74 11.45 -21.81
CA ARG A 41 35.93 12.67 -20.99
C ARG A 41 36.27 13.84 -21.91
N ILE A 42 35.73 15.04 -21.60
CA ILE A 42 36.33 16.32 -22.01
C ILE A 42 36.36 17.23 -20.78
N ARG A 43 37.52 17.82 -20.48
CA ARG A 43 37.77 18.78 -19.40
C ARG A 43 37.98 20.19 -19.99
N SER A 44 37.62 21.18 -19.18
CA SER A 44 38.44 22.34 -18.74
C SER A 44 38.10 23.75 -19.24
N ARG A 45 38.40 24.68 -18.30
CA ARG A 45 38.57 26.16 -18.35
C ARG A 45 37.27 26.95 -18.14
N GLY A 46 37.09 27.81 -17.13
CA GLY A 46 37.98 28.40 -16.13
C GLY A 46 38.40 29.83 -16.52
N CYS A 47 37.70 30.86 -16.03
CA CYS A 47 38.11 32.27 -16.05
C CYS A 47 37.61 32.98 -14.78
N ARG A 48 38.45 33.87 -14.23
CA ARG A 48 38.31 34.59 -12.94
C ARG A 48 37.94 36.06 -13.15
N GLY A 49 37.23 36.63 -12.16
CA GLY A 49 37.36 38.01 -11.63
C GLY A 49 36.75 39.16 -12.48
N PRO A 50 36.40 40.33 -11.88
CA PRO A 50 37.07 40.95 -10.73
C PRO A 50 36.17 41.51 -9.60
N THR A 51 36.86 42.08 -8.61
CA THR A 51 36.51 42.63 -7.29
C THR A 51 36.19 44.14 -7.25
N ALA A 52 35.42 44.59 -6.22
CA ALA A 52 35.52 45.85 -5.41
C ALA A 52 34.10 46.30 -4.97
N ALA A 53 33.81 47.10 -3.93
CA ALA A 53 34.34 47.35 -2.58
C ALA A 53 33.35 48.34 -1.88
N ALA A 54 33.34 48.33 -0.54
CA ALA A 54 33.00 49.42 0.40
C ALA A 54 31.54 49.83 0.74
N GLY A 55 31.29 49.94 2.06
CA GLY A 55 30.53 51.04 2.68
C GLY A 55 29.35 50.68 3.60
N SER A 56 29.55 50.66 4.93
CA SER A 56 28.48 50.64 5.96
C SER A 56 28.27 52.05 6.57
N PRO A 57 27.17 52.26 7.31
CA PRO A 57 27.32 52.79 8.68
C PRO A 57 26.43 52.08 9.73
N PRO A 58 26.70 52.28 11.04
CA PRO A 58 26.35 51.33 12.09
C PRO A 58 25.15 51.76 12.95
N ALA A 59 24.41 50.79 13.51
CA ALA A 59 23.45 51.01 14.58
C ALA A 59 23.91 50.33 15.88
N SER A 60 24.27 51.19 16.83
CA SER A 60 24.29 51.11 18.29
C SER A 60 24.64 49.79 19.03
N SER A 61 25.65 49.93 19.87
CA SER A 61 26.31 49.02 20.80
C SER A 61 25.46 48.60 22.03
N ARG A 62 24.17 48.30 21.87
CA ARG A 62 23.27 47.96 23.00
C ARG A 62 22.50 46.64 22.89
N GLN A 63 23.00 45.67 22.11
CA GLN A 63 22.43 44.31 22.05
C GLN A 63 23.48 43.17 22.15
N LEU A 64 24.74 43.46 22.50
CA LEU A 64 25.84 42.48 22.51
C LEU A 64 26.12 41.81 23.87
N ARG A 65 25.17 41.78 24.80
CA ARG A 65 25.32 41.03 26.07
C ARG A 65 24.00 40.41 26.48
N LEU A 66 23.70 39.22 25.93
CA LEU A 66 22.86 38.18 26.57
C LEU A 66 22.86 36.83 25.81
N TRP A 67 23.83 36.58 24.94
CA TRP A 67 23.98 35.29 24.24
C TRP A 67 25.39 34.74 24.42
N ARG A 68 25.67 34.24 25.62
CA ARG A 68 26.72 33.25 25.85
C ARG A 68 26.11 32.08 26.59
N GLY A 69 26.21 30.89 26.00
CA GLY A 69 26.09 29.63 26.72
C GLY A 69 24.72 28.97 26.71
N ARG A 70 24.20 28.60 25.54
CA ARG A 70 23.49 27.33 25.39
C ARG A 70 23.99 26.67 24.11
N GLN A 71 24.76 25.60 24.27
CA GLN A 71 24.88 24.61 23.21
C GLN A 71 23.46 24.12 22.92
N MET A 72 22.90 24.58 21.81
CA MET A 72 21.69 23.98 21.27
C MET A 72 22.14 22.67 20.63
N GLU A 73 21.89 21.57 21.33
CA GLU A 73 21.74 20.28 20.67
C GLU A 73 20.78 20.48 19.49
N ALA A 74 21.24 20.14 18.29
CA ALA A 74 20.44 20.25 17.08
C ALA A 74 19.22 19.34 17.23
N THR A 75 18.07 19.92 17.59
CA THR A 75 16.81 19.19 17.61
C THR A 75 16.48 18.80 16.17
N ALA A 76 16.64 17.51 15.86
CA ALA A 76 16.29 16.95 14.57
C ALA A 76 14.83 17.31 14.25
N ARG A 77 14.58 17.83 13.03
CA ARG A 77 13.21 18.05 12.55
C ARG A 77 12.44 16.72 12.62
N PRO A 78 11.15 16.73 13.04
CA PRO A 78 10.33 15.55 12.93
C PRO A 78 10.26 15.14 11.45
N VAL A 79 10.81 13.96 11.17
CA VAL A 79 10.78 13.34 9.85
C VAL A 79 9.33 13.06 9.50
N ALA A 80 8.87 13.56 8.35
CA ALA A 80 7.50 13.30 7.88
C ALA A 80 7.44 11.94 7.15
N GLU A 81 6.48 11.09 7.49
CA GLU A 81 6.18 9.84 6.78
C GLU A 81 6.04 10.05 5.27
N ALA A 82 5.44 11.18 4.86
CA ALA A 82 5.33 11.56 3.46
C ALA A 82 6.68 11.62 2.72
N ALA A 83 7.76 12.06 3.38
CA ALA A 83 9.10 12.07 2.80
C ALA A 83 9.66 10.64 2.68
N LEU A 84 9.39 9.78 3.67
CA LEU A 84 9.78 8.38 3.62
C LEU A 84 9.01 7.61 2.53
N CYS A 85 7.72 7.89 2.35
CA CYS A 85 6.93 7.38 1.23
C CYS A 85 7.51 7.85 -0.12
N ALA A 86 7.98 9.10 -0.22
CA ALA A 86 8.64 9.57 -1.45
C ALA A 86 9.97 8.84 -1.71
N VAL A 87 10.77 8.60 -0.68
CA VAL A 87 12.00 7.80 -0.76
C VAL A 87 11.71 6.36 -1.17
N TRP A 88 10.71 5.72 -0.55
CA TRP A 88 10.27 4.37 -0.93
C TRP A 88 9.82 4.36 -2.39
N ARG A 89 8.88 5.23 -2.78
CA ARG A 89 8.34 5.25 -4.14
C ARG A 89 9.41 5.49 -5.21
N SER A 90 10.37 6.36 -4.94
CA SER A 90 11.48 6.66 -5.85
C SER A 90 12.64 5.67 -5.75
N GLN A 91 12.58 4.76 -4.78
CA GLN A 91 13.62 3.77 -4.48
C GLN A 91 15.00 4.41 -4.25
N ARG A 92 15.03 5.61 -3.67
CA ARG A 92 16.23 6.44 -3.43
C ARG A 92 16.87 6.17 -2.07
N TYR A 93 17.30 4.93 -1.87
CA TYR A 93 18.05 4.47 -0.70
C TYR A 93 19.09 3.43 -1.16
N ASP A 94 20.01 3.06 -0.28
CA ASP A 94 20.98 2.01 -0.60
C ASP A 94 20.27 0.65 -0.70
N ARG A 95 20.14 0.18 -1.94
CA ARG A 95 19.53 -1.10 -2.31
C ARG A 95 20.53 -2.26 -2.35
N ALA A 96 21.82 -2.00 -2.11
CA ALA A 96 22.80 -3.07 -2.03
C ALA A 96 22.52 -3.95 -0.80
N ASP A 97 22.51 -5.27 -1.01
CA ASP A 97 22.26 -6.29 0.02
C ASP A 97 21.04 -5.93 0.91
N LEU A 98 19.90 -5.65 0.28
CA LEU A 98 18.68 -5.32 0.98
C LEU A 98 18.19 -6.57 1.74
N ARG A 99 17.93 -6.41 3.04
CA ARG A 99 17.53 -7.50 3.93
C ARG A 99 16.36 -7.07 4.80
N LEU A 100 15.48 -8.02 5.08
CA LEU A 100 14.46 -7.89 6.11
C LEU A 100 15.12 -7.84 7.49
N THR A 101 14.37 -7.39 8.50
CA THR A 101 14.80 -7.43 9.91
C THR A 101 15.11 -8.86 10.40
N THR A 102 14.57 -9.88 9.74
CA THR A 102 14.88 -11.30 9.96
C THR A 102 16.20 -11.76 9.34
N GLY A 103 16.88 -10.90 8.57
CA GLY A 103 18.12 -11.21 7.84
C GLY A 103 17.92 -11.81 6.44
N ALA A 104 16.68 -12.19 6.09
CA ALA A 104 16.36 -12.71 4.76
C ALA A 104 16.57 -11.66 3.66
N GLN A 105 17.11 -12.08 2.51
CA GLN A 105 17.33 -11.19 1.38
C GLN A 105 16.00 -10.70 0.80
N LEU A 106 15.90 -9.40 0.53
CA LEU A 106 14.75 -8.74 -0.08
C LEU A 106 15.17 -8.15 -1.42
N GLU A 107 14.31 -8.28 -2.42
CA GLU A 107 14.39 -7.58 -3.69
C GLU A 107 13.06 -6.87 -3.95
N VAL A 108 13.12 -5.59 -4.32
CA VAL A 108 11.94 -4.81 -4.70
C VAL A 108 11.86 -4.77 -6.23
N ILE A 109 10.97 -5.57 -6.81
CA ILE A 109 10.74 -5.60 -8.25
C ILE A 109 9.87 -4.39 -8.64
N TYR A 110 8.80 -4.16 -7.87
CA TYR A 110 7.90 -3.03 -8.02
C TYR A 110 7.44 -2.51 -6.65
N PRO A 111 7.63 -1.21 -6.33
CA PRO A 111 7.34 -0.67 -4.99
C PRO A 111 5.85 -0.46 -4.68
N GLY A 112 4.97 -0.67 -5.67
CA GLY A 112 3.54 -0.42 -5.56
C GLY A 112 3.12 0.99 -6.05
N CYS A 113 1.81 1.15 -6.22
CA CYS A 113 1.16 2.41 -6.53
C CYS A 113 0.82 3.16 -5.25
N ARG A 114 1.27 4.41 -5.11
CA ARG A 114 0.93 5.22 -3.94
C ARG A 114 -0.58 5.46 -3.86
N GLN A 115 -1.18 5.06 -2.75
CA GLN A 115 -2.57 5.37 -2.42
C GLN A 115 -2.66 6.80 -1.86
N ARG A 116 -3.76 7.49 -2.19
CA ARG A 116 -4.06 8.86 -1.69
C ARG A 116 -5.28 8.89 -0.77
N THR A 117 -5.91 7.74 -0.62
CA THR A 117 -7.13 7.49 0.15
C THR A 117 -6.83 6.34 1.11
N GLY A 118 -7.53 6.26 2.24
CA GLY A 118 -7.18 5.38 3.37
C GLY A 118 -6.88 3.92 3.03
N GLY A 119 -6.16 3.25 3.94
CA GLY A 119 -5.54 1.94 3.74
C GLY A 119 -4.01 2.06 3.65
N PRO A 120 -3.32 1.01 3.18
CA PRO A 120 -1.87 1.00 3.05
C PRO A 120 -1.32 2.10 2.13
N ASP A 121 -0.13 2.63 2.43
CA ASP A 121 0.52 3.69 1.65
C ASP A 121 0.71 3.35 0.16
N PHE A 122 1.02 2.08 -0.16
CA PHE A 122 1.26 1.60 -1.51
C PHE A 122 0.52 0.29 -1.78
N ALA A 123 -0.20 0.25 -2.90
CA ALA A 123 -0.92 -0.94 -3.32
C ALA A 123 -0.19 -1.73 -4.42
N GLY A 124 -0.28 -3.06 -4.36
CA GLY A 124 0.15 -3.95 -5.43
C GLY A 124 1.66 -3.94 -5.72
N ALA A 125 2.48 -3.80 -4.69
CA ALA A 125 3.92 -4.03 -4.78
C ALA A 125 4.23 -5.49 -5.13
N ILE A 126 5.35 -5.68 -5.84
CA ILE A 126 5.88 -6.99 -6.22
C ILE A 126 7.31 -7.09 -5.67
N LEU A 127 7.54 -8.09 -4.83
CA LEU A 127 8.76 -8.24 -4.05
C LEU A 127 9.26 -9.68 -4.12
N THR A 128 10.56 -9.89 -3.89
CA THR A 128 11.13 -11.22 -3.66
C THR A 128 11.72 -11.26 -2.27
N ALA A 129 11.28 -12.17 -1.40
CA ALA A 129 11.83 -12.37 -0.06
C ALA A 129 12.34 -13.81 0.07
N ALA A 130 13.62 -13.99 0.42
CA ALA A 130 14.28 -15.30 0.45
C ALA A 130 14.08 -16.13 -0.85
N GLY A 131 14.04 -15.45 -2.00
CA GLY A 131 13.85 -16.07 -3.32
C GLY A 131 12.39 -16.43 -3.67
N LEU A 132 11.42 -16.08 -2.82
CA LEU A 132 10.00 -16.30 -3.08
C LEU A 132 9.32 -15.00 -3.48
N LEU A 133 8.56 -15.06 -4.58
CA LEU A 133 7.80 -13.93 -5.10
C LEU A 133 6.57 -13.66 -4.22
N ALA A 134 6.39 -12.42 -3.81
CA ALA A 134 5.24 -11.94 -3.07
C ALA A 134 4.60 -10.74 -3.79
N SER A 135 3.28 -10.66 -3.73
CA SER A 135 2.48 -9.54 -4.24
C SER A 135 1.53 -9.08 -3.16
N GLY A 136 1.43 -7.78 -2.95
CA GLY A 136 0.55 -7.18 -1.95
C GLY A 136 0.93 -5.73 -1.67
N ASP A 137 0.52 -5.22 -0.52
CA ASP A 137 0.64 -3.80 -0.19
C ASP A 137 1.87 -3.50 0.67
N VAL A 138 2.27 -2.24 0.71
CA VAL A 138 3.39 -1.75 1.53
C VAL A 138 2.92 -0.58 2.38
N GLU A 139 3.22 -0.67 3.67
CA GLU A 139 2.96 0.40 4.63
C GLU A 139 4.28 1.04 5.08
N VAL A 140 4.30 2.36 5.25
CA VAL A 140 5.51 3.12 5.56
C VAL A 140 5.32 3.98 6.80
N HIS A 141 6.12 3.76 7.84
CA HIS A 141 6.10 4.59 9.05
C HIS A 141 7.49 5.13 9.41
N VAL A 142 7.54 6.16 10.25
CA VAL A 142 8.83 6.58 10.82
C VAL A 142 9.33 5.52 11.81
N ARG A 143 8.45 4.95 12.63
CA ARG A 143 8.82 3.99 13.66
C ARG A 143 8.19 2.63 13.42
N SER A 144 8.90 1.58 13.78
CA SER A 144 8.38 0.21 13.71
C SER A 144 7.12 0.01 14.58
N SER A 145 7.02 0.70 15.72
CA SER A 145 5.90 0.62 16.66
C SER A 145 4.63 1.32 16.17
N ASP A 146 4.75 2.21 15.17
CA ASP A 146 3.61 3.00 14.66
C ASP A 146 2.55 2.11 14.00
N TRP A 147 2.92 0.93 13.47
CA TRP A 147 1.97 -0.09 13.01
C TRP A 147 0.91 -0.42 14.06
N LYS A 148 1.34 -0.70 15.30
CA LYS A 148 0.44 -1.03 16.40
C LYS A 148 -0.27 0.22 16.92
N ARG A 149 0.46 1.35 16.99
CA ARG A 149 -0.07 2.63 17.49
C ARG A 149 -1.20 3.18 16.63
N HIS A 150 -1.14 2.98 15.32
CA HIS A 150 -2.20 3.36 14.37
C HIS A 150 -3.35 2.36 14.32
N GLY A 151 -3.24 1.21 15.00
CA GLY A 151 -4.29 0.21 15.06
C GLY A 151 -4.34 -0.74 13.87
N HIS A 152 -3.32 -0.70 12.98
CA HIS A 152 -3.28 -1.53 11.76
C HIS A 152 -3.25 -3.03 12.04
N SER A 153 -2.77 -3.43 13.23
CA SER A 153 -2.88 -4.82 13.70
C SER A 153 -4.31 -5.33 13.83
N LEU A 154 -5.31 -4.45 13.89
CA LEU A 154 -6.72 -4.79 14.04
C LEU A 154 -7.56 -4.38 12.82
N ASP A 155 -7.01 -3.58 11.90
CA ASP A 155 -7.72 -3.11 10.72
C ASP A 155 -7.46 -4.07 9.52
N ARG A 156 -8.52 -4.76 9.10
CA ARG A 156 -8.49 -5.72 7.97
C ARG A 156 -8.06 -5.08 6.64
N ARG A 157 -8.15 -3.75 6.49
CA ARG A 157 -7.64 -3.05 5.30
C ARG A 157 -6.14 -3.26 5.10
N TYR A 158 -5.42 -3.65 6.15
CA TYR A 158 -3.97 -3.89 6.14
C TYR A 158 -3.58 -5.38 6.04
N ASP A 159 -4.53 -6.29 5.86
CA ASP A 159 -4.26 -7.74 5.78
C ASP A 159 -3.46 -8.14 4.53
N HIS A 160 -3.54 -7.32 3.48
CA HIS A 160 -2.77 -7.52 2.25
C HIS A 160 -1.37 -6.90 2.29
N VAL A 161 -0.99 -6.23 3.39
CA VAL A 161 0.37 -5.71 3.53
C VAL A 161 1.35 -6.88 3.59
N VAL A 162 2.32 -6.84 2.69
CA VAL A 162 3.39 -7.84 2.57
C VAL A 162 4.74 -7.32 3.03
N LEU A 163 4.85 -6.00 3.24
CA LEU A 163 6.05 -5.37 3.77
C LEU A 163 5.69 -4.11 4.57
N HIS A 164 6.23 -4.00 5.78
CA HIS A 164 6.23 -2.75 6.54
C HIS A 164 7.63 -2.12 6.50
N VAL A 165 7.71 -0.93 5.93
CA VAL A 165 8.95 -0.17 5.80
C VAL A 165 9.00 0.87 6.89
N PHE A 166 10.11 0.97 7.61
CA PHE A 166 10.25 1.98 8.66
C PHE A 166 11.66 2.57 8.74
N LEU A 167 11.81 3.70 9.43
CA LEU A 167 13.10 4.37 9.60
C LEU A 167 13.82 3.93 10.88
N THR A 168 13.11 3.90 12.01
CA THR A 168 13.66 3.59 13.33
C THR A 168 12.99 2.36 13.92
N ASP A 169 13.81 1.40 14.35
CA ASP A 169 13.34 0.24 15.09
C ASP A 169 13.21 0.59 16.58
N ASP A 170 12.01 0.42 17.12
CA ASP A 170 11.64 0.77 18.49
C ASP A 170 10.59 -0.20 19.08
N ALA A 171 10.21 -1.23 18.33
CA ALA A 171 9.29 -2.26 18.76
C ALA A 171 10.06 -3.46 19.31
N ALA A 172 9.63 -3.98 20.47
CA ALA A 172 10.24 -5.17 21.06
C ALA A 172 9.86 -6.46 20.30
N GLU A 173 8.72 -6.45 19.60
CA GLU A 173 8.19 -7.60 18.87
C GLU A 173 7.82 -7.22 17.43
N PRO A 174 7.95 -8.16 16.47
CA PRO A 174 7.52 -7.93 15.10
C PRO A 174 6.01 -7.63 15.03
N PRO A 175 5.59 -6.67 14.18
CA PRO A 175 4.19 -6.38 13.98
C PRO A 175 3.48 -7.58 13.35
N ARG A 176 2.20 -7.71 13.68
CA ARG A 176 1.30 -8.72 13.12
C ARG A 176 0.10 -8.04 12.48
N ARG A 177 -0.39 -8.64 11.40
CA ARG A 177 -1.67 -8.25 10.79
C ARG A 177 -2.84 -8.79 11.62
N SER A 178 -4.07 -8.51 11.21
CA SER A 178 -5.27 -8.93 11.95
C SER A 178 -5.44 -10.45 12.01
N ASP A 179 -4.87 -11.17 11.03
CA ASP A 179 -4.78 -12.64 10.97
C ASP A 179 -3.72 -13.24 11.94
N GLY A 180 -2.96 -12.41 12.66
CA GLY A 180 -1.90 -12.83 13.57
C GLY A 180 -0.58 -13.21 12.88
N VAL A 181 -0.50 -13.18 11.55
CA VAL A 181 0.73 -13.46 10.79
C VAL A 181 1.73 -12.33 11.01
N ALA A 182 2.99 -12.71 11.29
CA ALA A 182 4.07 -11.75 11.44
C ALA A 182 4.37 -11.07 10.10
N LEU A 183 4.44 -9.75 10.12
CA LEU A 183 4.62 -8.94 8.93
C LEU A 183 6.13 -8.77 8.65
N PRO A 184 6.62 -9.09 7.43
CA PRO A 184 7.99 -8.79 7.04
C PRO A 184 8.27 -7.29 7.16
N GLN A 185 9.44 -6.93 7.67
CA GLN A 185 9.81 -5.53 7.79
C GLN A 185 11.16 -5.20 7.17
N LEU A 186 11.25 -3.99 6.62
CA LEU A 186 12.47 -3.39 6.13
C LEU A 186 12.79 -2.12 6.92
N CYS A 187 13.93 -2.10 7.57
CA CYS A 187 14.48 -0.89 8.18
C CYS A 187 15.33 -0.13 7.15
N LEU A 188 14.98 1.13 6.90
CA LEU A 188 15.77 2.04 6.06
C LEU A 188 16.78 2.87 6.86
N GLY A 189 16.82 2.72 8.19
CA GLY A 189 17.81 3.33 9.06
C GLY A 189 19.23 3.06 8.56
N GLY A 190 20.02 4.11 8.36
CA GLY A 190 21.40 4.02 7.84
C GLY A 190 21.53 3.76 6.33
N ARG A 191 20.43 3.59 5.59
CA ARG A 191 20.43 3.39 4.12
C ARG A 191 20.04 4.64 3.34
N LEU A 192 19.68 5.72 4.03
CA LEU A 192 19.25 6.96 3.41
C LEU A 192 20.42 7.92 3.17
N PRO A 193 20.49 8.59 2.01
CA PRO A 193 21.50 9.62 1.77
C PRO A 193 21.26 10.85 2.66
N SER A 194 22.29 11.69 2.83
CA SER A 194 22.14 12.98 3.52
C SER A 194 21.10 13.87 2.81
N GLY A 195 20.20 14.50 3.57
CA GLY A 195 19.17 15.39 3.02
C GLY A 195 18.01 14.68 2.31
N TRP A 196 17.83 13.38 2.56
CA TRP A 196 16.73 12.58 2.00
C TRP A 196 15.32 13.13 2.32
N ASP A 197 15.19 13.90 3.41
CA ASP A 197 13.96 14.54 3.87
C ASP A 197 13.60 15.81 3.06
N THR A 198 14.51 16.25 2.18
CA THR A 198 14.29 17.37 1.24
C THR A 198 13.95 16.93 -0.18
N VAL A 199 13.80 15.62 -0.41
CA VAL A 199 13.59 15.05 -1.73
C VAL A 199 12.20 15.47 -2.26
N PRO A 200 12.11 16.03 -3.48
CA PRO A 200 10.82 16.30 -4.12
C PRO A 200 10.00 15.01 -4.26
N THR A 201 8.71 15.08 -3.98
CA THR A 201 7.73 13.97 -4.04
C THR A 201 7.51 13.42 -5.47
N GLU A 202 8.18 13.99 -6.48
CA GLU A 202 8.08 13.57 -7.87
C GLU A 202 8.98 12.37 -8.15
N VAL A 203 8.34 11.29 -8.57
CA VAL A 203 8.99 10.01 -8.83
C VAL A 203 9.40 9.92 -10.28
N SER A 204 10.69 9.62 -10.48
CA SER A 204 11.22 9.35 -11.81
C SER A 204 10.69 8.01 -12.33
N THR A 205 10.08 8.05 -13.51
CA THR A 205 9.60 6.89 -14.26
C THR A 205 10.72 6.21 -15.06
N GLU A 206 12.00 6.53 -14.82
CA GLU A 206 13.13 6.16 -15.69
C GLU A 206 13.26 4.66 -15.98
N ALA A 207 12.91 3.79 -15.02
CA ALA A 207 13.04 2.34 -15.19
C ALA A 207 11.96 1.79 -16.14
N CYS A 208 10.70 2.14 -15.92
CA CYS A 208 9.61 1.77 -16.81
C CYS A 208 9.75 2.47 -18.17
N ARG A 209 10.15 3.75 -18.18
CA ARG A 209 10.40 4.53 -19.39
C ARG A 209 11.46 3.87 -20.27
N ARG A 210 12.64 3.56 -19.74
CA ARG A 210 13.69 2.85 -20.50
C ARG A 210 13.24 1.50 -21.05
N ARG A 211 12.36 0.78 -20.33
CA ARG A 211 11.81 -0.50 -20.79
C ARG A 211 10.78 -0.30 -21.90
N VAL A 212 9.90 0.69 -21.76
CA VAL A 212 8.91 1.06 -22.77
C VAL A 212 9.61 1.58 -24.03
N ASP A 213 10.59 2.47 -23.89
CA ASP A 213 11.41 3.00 -24.99
C ASP A 213 12.18 1.91 -25.75
N SER A 214 12.45 0.76 -25.10
CA SER A 214 13.13 -0.38 -25.72
C SER A 214 12.20 -1.27 -26.56
N VAL A 215 10.89 -1.01 -26.55
CA VAL A 215 9.88 -1.76 -27.29
C VAL A 215 9.26 -0.84 -28.34
N SER A 216 9.11 -1.31 -29.58
CA SER A 216 8.42 -0.53 -30.61
C SER A 216 6.96 -0.30 -30.24
N ASP A 217 6.40 0.87 -30.56
CA ASP A 217 4.99 1.21 -30.31
C ASP A 217 4.01 0.12 -30.79
N ALA A 218 4.23 -0.45 -31.98
CA ALA A 218 3.40 -1.52 -32.52
C ALA A 218 3.39 -2.78 -31.64
N ALA A 219 4.55 -3.18 -31.12
CA ALA A 219 4.67 -4.33 -30.22
C ALA A 219 4.07 -4.04 -28.84
N LEU A 220 4.18 -2.80 -28.35
CA LEU A 220 3.53 -2.39 -27.11
C LEU A 220 2.01 -2.40 -27.25
N LEU A 221 1.47 -1.79 -28.31
CA LEU A 221 0.03 -1.77 -28.60
C LEU A 221 -0.52 -3.18 -28.75
N GLY A 222 0.12 -4.04 -29.55
CA GLY A 222 -0.32 -5.43 -29.71
C GLY A 222 -0.30 -6.21 -28.39
N ARG A 223 0.61 -5.88 -27.47
CA ARG A 223 0.62 -6.49 -26.13
C ARG A 223 -0.48 -5.94 -25.23
N LEU A 224 -0.78 -4.65 -25.31
CA LEU A 224 -1.89 -4.03 -24.60
C LEU A 224 -3.23 -4.56 -25.09
N ASP A 225 -3.39 -4.73 -26.41
CA ASP A 225 -4.59 -5.32 -27.02
C ASP A 225 -4.78 -6.76 -26.54
N ALA A 226 -3.75 -7.60 -26.64
CA ALA A 226 -3.84 -8.99 -26.18
C ALA A 226 -4.18 -9.11 -24.67
N LEU A 227 -3.63 -8.22 -23.83
CA LEU A 227 -3.97 -8.16 -22.40
C LEU A 227 -5.39 -7.61 -22.18
N GLY A 228 -5.83 -6.68 -23.02
CA GLY A 228 -7.19 -6.14 -23.04
C GLY A 228 -8.21 -7.22 -23.37
N ASP A 229 -7.98 -7.98 -24.44
CA ASP A 229 -8.80 -9.10 -24.87
C ASP A 229 -8.87 -10.20 -23.82
N ALA A 230 -7.72 -10.58 -23.24
CA ALA A 230 -7.68 -11.57 -22.17
C ALA A 230 -8.50 -11.13 -20.95
N ARG A 231 -8.41 -9.83 -20.58
CA ARG A 231 -9.19 -9.28 -19.47
C ARG A 231 -10.69 -9.23 -19.79
N LEU A 232 -11.05 -8.87 -21.03
CA LEU A 232 -12.45 -8.85 -21.47
C LEU A 232 -13.04 -10.25 -21.47
N GLN A 233 -12.31 -11.24 -22.00
CA GLN A 233 -12.75 -12.63 -22.05
C GLN A 233 -12.93 -13.19 -20.63
N ALA A 234 -11.96 -12.99 -19.74
CA ALA A 234 -12.07 -13.42 -18.35
C ALA A 234 -13.32 -12.83 -17.67
N ARG A 235 -13.66 -11.56 -17.96
CA ARG A 235 -14.86 -10.92 -17.44
C ARG A 235 -16.15 -11.47 -18.06
N ALA A 236 -16.13 -11.79 -19.35
CA ALA A 236 -17.27 -12.40 -20.04
C ALA A 236 -17.56 -13.81 -19.49
N ASP A 237 -16.52 -14.62 -19.29
CA ASP A 237 -16.63 -15.98 -18.75
C ASP A 237 -17.17 -15.97 -17.31
N GLU A 238 -16.69 -15.04 -16.48
CA GLU A 238 -17.20 -14.83 -15.12
C GLU A 238 -18.70 -14.50 -15.13
N ILE A 239 -19.12 -13.55 -15.97
CA ILE A 239 -20.52 -13.14 -16.09
C ILE A 239 -21.36 -14.31 -16.63
N ALA A 240 -20.88 -15.05 -17.62
CA ALA A 240 -21.58 -16.20 -18.17
C ALA A 240 -21.84 -17.26 -17.09
N GLY A 241 -20.84 -17.59 -16.27
CA GLY A 241 -20.99 -18.53 -15.16
C GLY A 241 -22.01 -18.05 -14.11
N GLU A 242 -22.05 -16.75 -13.80
CA GLU A 242 -23.08 -16.21 -12.91
C GLU A 242 -24.49 -16.27 -13.50
N ILE A 243 -24.63 -16.02 -14.81
CA ILE A 243 -25.92 -16.08 -15.50
C ILE A 243 -26.49 -17.50 -15.45
N GLU A 244 -25.65 -18.53 -15.57
CA GLU A 244 -26.07 -19.93 -15.42
C GLU A 244 -26.61 -20.24 -14.03
N LEU A 245 -26.09 -19.60 -12.99
CA LEU A 245 -26.47 -19.84 -11.60
C LEU A 245 -27.71 -19.05 -11.16
N GLU A 246 -27.81 -17.78 -11.55
CA GLU A 246 -28.78 -16.83 -11.00
C GLU A 246 -29.75 -16.24 -12.03
N GLY A 247 -29.49 -16.45 -13.32
CA GLY A 247 -30.26 -15.88 -14.42
C GLY A 247 -29.79 -14.48 -14.85
N ALA A 248 -30.05 -14.14 -16.12
CA ALA A 248 -29.52 -12.94 -16.75
C ALA A 248 -29.96 -11.63 -16.09
N ASP A 249 -31.23 -11.54 -15.67
CA ASP A 249 -31.77 -10.30 -15.11
C ASP A 249 -31.16 -9.96 -13.73
N GLN A 250 -30.99 -10.97 -12.87
CA GLN A 250 -30.37 -10.79 -11.55
C GLN A 250 -28.90 -10.39 -11.69
N VAL A 251 -28.15 -11.05 -12.58
CA VAL A 251 -26.75 -10.72 -12.82
C VAL A 251 -26.63 -9.31 -13.41
N CYS A 252 -27.47 -8.94 -14.38
CA CYS A 252 -27.51 -7.60 -14.96
C CYS A 252 -27.78 -6.55 -13.88
N HIS A 253 -28.78 -6.77 -13.03
CA HIS A 253 -29.12 -5.88 -11.91
C HIS A 253 -27.94 -5.68 -10.96
N ARG A 254 -27.32 -6.78 -10.50
CA ARG A 254 -26.17 -6.72 -9.58
C ARG A 254 -24.98 -6.00 -10.19
N ARG A 255 -24.61 -6.33 -11.44
CA ARG A 255 -23.48 -5.70 -12.12
C ARG A 255 -23.71 -4.22 -12.41
N LEU A 256 -24.95 -3.81 -12.70
CA LEU A 256 -25.31 -2.41 -12.85
C LEU A 256 -25.13 -1.64 -11.53
N LEU A 257 -25.64 -2.17 -10.42
CA LEU A 257 -25.47 -1.55 -9.11
C LEU A 257 -23.99 -1.48 -8.73
N GLU A 258 -23.23 -2.57 -8.86
CA GLU A 258 -21.78 -2.58 -8.64
C GLU A 258 -21.05 -1.48 -9.41
N ALA A 259 -21.40 -1.29 -10.68
CA ALA A 259 -20.80 -0.25 -11.52
C ALA A 259 -21.15 1.17 -11.04
N LEU A 260 -22.40 1.41 -10.62
CA LEU A 260 -22.84 2.69 -10.05
C LEU A 260 -22.14 3.02 -8.73
N GLY A 261 -21.66 2.00 -8.01
CA GLY A 261 -20.85 2.17 -6.81
C GLY A 261 -19.45 2.76 -7.08
N TYR A 262 -18.97 2.75 -8.33
CA TYR A 262 -17.60 3.10 -8.70
C TYR A 262 -16.56 2.40 -7.80
N ALA A 263 -15.31 2.88 -7.76
CA ALA A 263 -14.24 2.20 -7.02
C ALA A 263 -14.53 2.06 -5.51
N HIS A 264 -15.18 3.06 -4.88
CA HIS A 264 -15.31 3.13 -3.43
C HIS A 264 -16.53 2.38 -2.89
N ASN A 265 -17.62 2.34 -3.65
CA ASN A 265 -18.89 1.76 -3.19
C ASN A 265 -19.29 0.51 -3.98
N ARG A 266 -18.41 -0.09 -4.79
CA ARG A 266 -18.72 -1.31 -5.56
C ARG A 266 -19.30 -2.43 -4.68
N ARG A 267 -18.69 -2.68 -3.52
CA ARG A 267 -19.13 -3.72 -2.59
C ARG A 267 -20.40 -3.37 -1.82
N PRO A 268 -20.54 -2.16 -1.24
CA PRO A 268 -21.84 -1.70 -0.77
C PRO A 268 -22.93 -1.88 -1.82
N PHE A 269 -22.72 -1.44 -3.06
CA PHE A 269 -23.75 -1.59 -4.09
C PHE A 269 -24.02 -3.06 -4.48
N ARG A 270 -23.02 -3.95 -4.43
CA ARG A 270 -23.24 -5.39 -4.55
C ARG A 270 -24.17 -5.90 -3.45
N ARG A 271 -23.88 -5.56 -2.19
CA ARG A 271 -24.72 -5.92 -1.04
C ARG A 271 -26.14 -5.40 -1.18
N LEU A 272 -26.29 -4.20 -1.71
CA LEU A 272 -27.61 -3.62 -1.98
C LEU A 272 -28.37 -4.42 -3.05
N ALA A 273 -27.68 -4.87 -4.11
CA ALA A 273 -28.29 -5.72 -5.14
C ALA A 273 -28.68 -7.11 -4.62
N ASP A 274 -27.88 -7.66 -3.71
CA ASP A 274 -28.20 -8.94 -3.06
C ASP A 274 -29.37 -8.77 -2.07
N ALA A 275 -29.45 -7.63 -1.38
CA ALA A 275 -30.55 -7.29 -0.47
C ALA A 275 -31.86 -6.94 -1.19
N VAL A 276 -31.77 -6.43 -2.42
CA VAL A 276 -32.93 -6.10 -3.27
C VAL A 276 -32.79 -6.83 -4.62
N PRO A 277 -33.11 -8.14 -4.68
CA PRO A 277 -33.03 -8.89 -5.93
C PRO A 277 -33.89 -8.30 -7.03
N TYR A 278 -33.52 -8.54 -8.30
CA TYR A 278 -34.20 -8.00 -9.47
C TYR A 278 -35.71 -8.26 -9.48
N GLN A 279 -36.15 -9.44 -9.02
CA GLN A 279 -37.58 -9.77 -8.94
C GLN A 279 -38.36 -8.83 -8.01
N VAL A 280 -37.73 -8.32 -6.95
CA VAL A 280 -38.33 -7.33 -6.04
C VAL A 280 -38.45 -5.98 -6.73
N VAL A 281 -37.41 -5.58 -7.47
CA VAL A 281 -37.40 -4.36 -8.30
C VAL A 281 -38.49 -4.41 -9.36
N ASP A 282 -38.57 -5.52 -10.09
CA ASP A 282 -39.53 -5.71 -11.18
C ASP A 282 -40.97 -5.69 -10.66
N SER A 283 -41.28 -6.47 -9.63
CA SER A 283 -42.62 -6.51 -9.03
C SER A 283 -43.07 -5.17 -8.45
N THR A 284 -42.16 -4.42 -7.83
CA THR A 284 -42.43 -3.08 -7.29
C THR A 284 -42.71 -2.07 -8.41
N ALA A 285 -42.00 -2.20 -9.54
CA ALA A 285 -42.12 -1.30 -10.68
C ALA A 285 -43.24 -1.65 -11.67
N ALA A 286 -43.73 -2.90 -11.67
CA ALA A 286 -44.56 -3.47 -12.74
C ALA A 286 -45.78 -2.60 -13.10
N HIS A 287 -46.46 -2.07 -12.09
CA HIS A 287 -47.70 -1.30 -12.25
C HIS A 287 -47.53 0.22 -12.13
N LEU A 288 -46.32 0.70 -11.87
CA LEU A 288 -46.03 2.12 -11.70
C LEU A 288 -45.46 2.71 -12.99
N ARG A 289 -45.67 4.03 -13.17
CA ARG A 289 -45.18 4.77 -14.34
C ARG A 289 -44.58 6.11 -13.90
N GLY A 290 -43.73 6.68 -14.75
CA GLY A 290 -43.17 8.03 -14.57
C GLY A 290 -42.57 8.26 -13.17
N ALA A 291 -42.96 9.38 -12.55
CA ALA A 291 -42.45 9.81 -11.24
C ALA A 291 -42.79 8.84 -10.11
N GLU A 292 -43.96 8.19 -10.15
CA GLU A 292 -44.36 7.22 -9.11
C GLU A 292 -43.46 5.99 -9.12
N ARG A 293 -43.08 5.51 -10.32
CA ARG A 293 -42.14 4.41 -10.46
C ARG A 293 -40.76 4.78 -9.91
N ALA A 294 -40.27 5.97 -10.24
CA ALA A 294 -38.98 6.44 -9.76
C ALA A 294 -38.97 6.56 -8.23
N LEU A 295 -40.00 7.18 -7.65
CA LEU A 295 -40.12 7.36 -6.21
C LEU A 295 -40.21 6.02 -5.45
N ALA A 296 -40.97 5.05 -5.97
CA ALA A 296 -41.09 3.74 -5.34
C ALA A 296 -39.76 2.97 -5.34
N LEU A 297 -39.04 2.99 -6.47
CA LEU A 297 -37.73 2.36 -6.57
C LEU A 297 -36.67 3.08 -5.71
N GLU A 298 -36.70 4.41 -5.65
CA GLU A 298 -35.83 5.19 -4.77
C GLU A 298 -36.10 4.85 -3.31
N ALA A 299 -37.37 4.82 -2.88
CA ALA A 299 -37.75 4.45 -1.52
C ALA A 299 -37.31 3.02 -1.17
N LEU A 300 -37.45 2.07 -2.10
CA LEU A 300 -37.00 0.69 -1.94
C LEU A 300 -35.48 0.62 -1.72
N LEU A 301 -34.70 1.23 -2.62
CA LEU A 301 -33.24 1.20 -2.56
C LEU A 301 -32.69 1.97 -1.36
N MET A 302 -33.22 3.17 -1.07
CA MET A 302 -32.81 3.99 0.08
C MET A 302 -33.19 3.33 1.40
N GLY A 303 -34.35 2.68 1.47
CA GLY A 303 -34.79 1.88 2.61
C GLY A 303 -33.88 0.70 2.86
N ALA A 304 -33.55 -0.08 1.82
CA ALA A 304 -32.63 -1.21 1.92
C ALA A 304 -31.20 -0.79 2.27
N ALA A 305 -30.75 0.37 1.78
CA ALA A 305 -29.46 0.96 2.12
C ALA A 305 -29.41 1.60 3.52
N GLY A 306 -30.52 1.65 4.25
CA GLY A 306 -30.58 2.27 5.59
C GLY A 306 -30.51 3.80 5.58
N LEU A 307 -30.82 4.43 4.45
CA LEU A 307 -30.63 5.87 4.24
C LEU A 307 -31.88 6.71 4.54
N MET A 308 -33.00 6.09 4.93
CA MET A 308 -34.25 6.80 5.23
C MET A 308 -34.14 7.62 6.53
N PRO A 309 -34.79 8.79 6.62
CA PRO A 309 -34.77 9.62 7.84
C PRO A 309 -35.19 8.86 9.11
N SER A 310 -36.19 7.98 9.01
CA SER A 310 -36.67 7.13 10.12
C SER A 310 -35.63 6.11 10.60
N GLN A 311 -34.71 5.70 9.73
CA GLN A 311 -33.62 4.78 10.06
C GLN A 311 -32.41 5.50 10.67
N ARG A 312 -32.27 6.82 10.44
CA ARG A 312 -31.17 7.63 10.99
C ARG A 312 -31.35 8.04 12.46
N ALA A 313 -32.60 8.20 12.92
CA ALA A 313 -32.90 8.65 14.28
C ALA A 313 -32.72 7.56 15.36
N SER A 314 -32.70 6.29 14.95
CA SER A 314 -32.43 5.16 15.84
C SER A 314 -30.92 4.98 15.94
N GLY A 315 -30.27 5.54 16.97
CA GLY A 315 -28.81 5.49 17.22
C GLY A 315 -28.14 4.10 17.28
N ARG A 316 -28.85 3.02 16.90
CA ARG A 316 -28.34 1.66 16.68
C ARG A 316 -27.93 1.39 15.21
N HIS A 317 -28.38 2.20 14.24
CA HIS A 317 -28.09 1.97 12.82
C HIS A 317 -26.76 2.56 12.33
N ALA A 318 -26.20 3.56 13.01
CA ALA A 318 -24.84 4.01 12.73
C ALA A 318 -23.79 2.91 13.01
N ALA A 319 -24.04 2.04 14.00
CA ALA A 319 -23.17 0.91 14.32
C ALA A 319 -23.45 -0.31 13.44
N THR A 320 -24.72 -0.68 13.21
CA THR A 320 -25.06 -1.88 12.41
C THR A 320 -24.91 -1.70 10.90
N ALA A 321 -25.10 -0.49 10.36
CA ALA A 321 -24.81 -0.19 8.95
C ALA A 321 -23.31 0.05 8.70
N SER A 322 -22.52 0.38 9.71
CA SER A 322 -21.06 0.34 9.62
C SER A 322 -20.59 -1.11 9.66
N GLU A 323 -20.99 -1.89 10.68
CA GLU A 323 -20.50 -3.26 10.88
C GLU A 323 -20.94 -4.25 9.77
N SER A 324 -22.15 -4.12 9.20
CA SER A 324 -22.60 -5.04 8.12
C SER A 324 -22.13 -4.63 6.72
N TRP A 325 -21.70 -3.37 6.54
CA TRP A 325 -21.24 -2.84 5.24
C TRP A 325 -19.72 -2.64 5.16
N ASP A 326 -19.01 -2.64 6.29
CA ASP A 326 -17.54 -2.56 6.37
C ASP A 326 -16.84 -3.93 6.24
N ASP A 327 -17.55 -5.06 6.31
CA ASP A 327 -16.90 -6.38 6.27
C ASP A 327 -16.50 -6.76 4.82
N ALA A 328 -15.41 -6.20 4.30
CA ALA A 328 -15.07 -6.30 2.90
C ALA A 328 -13.54 -6.42 2.65
N SER A 329 -13.01 -7.60 2.91
CA SER A 329 -11.68 -8.10 2.50
C SER A 329 -11.51 -8.16 0.99
N TYR A 330 -10.49 -7.50 0.44
CA TYR A 330 -10.17 -7.43 -0.99
C TYR A 330 -9.89 -8.83 -1.57
N VAL A 331 -10.77 -9.32 -2.44
CA VAL A 331 -10.53 -10.44 -3.35
C VAL A 331 -11.12 -10.01 -4.67
N GLU A 332 -10.25 -9.58 -5.57
CA GLU A 332 -10.32 -9.70 -7.04
C GLU A 332 -8.93 -9.33 -7.59
#